data_AF-A0A2K6K7S1-F1
#
_entry.id   AF-A0A2K6K7S1-F1
#
_cell.length_a   1.000
_cell.length_b   1.000
_cell.length_c   1.000
_cell.angle_alpha   90.00
_cell.angle_beta   90.00
_cell.angle_gamma   90.00
#
_symmetry.space_group_name_H-M   'P 1'
#
loop_
_entity.id
_entity.type
_entity.pdbx_description
1 polymer ?
#
loop_
_entity_poly.entity_id
_entity_poly.type
_entity_poly.pdbx_seq_one_letter_code
_entity_poly.pdbx_strand_id
1 'polypeptide(L)'
;MVSVIPLAESRNLYIFADELHLGMGCPANWIHTYVYEFIYLVHDCGIRTRVISEETLLFQTELYFTPRNIDHNPEEIHLECSASSV
;
A
#
# COMPACT_ATOMS: atom_id res chain seq x y z
N MET A 1 7.78 0.02 -4.51
CA MET A 1 6.73 -0.80 -5.15
C MET A 1 6.00 -1.54 -4.06
N VAL A 2 4.66 -1.48 -4.06
CA VAL A 2 3.81 -2.28 -3.16
C VAL A 2 2.96 -3.19 -4.04
N SER A 3 2.99 -4.49 -3.74
CA SER A 3 2.21 -5.50 -4.47
C SER A 3 1.21 -6.13 -3.49
N VAL A 4 -0.06 -6.11 -3.85
CA VAL A 4 -1.15 -6.61 -3.00
C VAL A 4 -1.81 -7.79 -3.70
N ILE A 5 -1.93 -8.91 -3.01
CA ILE A 5 -2.73 -10.06 -3.46
C ILE A 5 -4.18 -9.78 -3.05
N PRO A 6 -5.17 -9.79 -3.96
CA PRO A 6 -6.55 -9.41 -3.69
C PRO A 6 -7.35 -10.50 -2.96
N LEU A 7 -6.73 -11.17 -1.98
CA LEU A 7 -7.32 -12.25 -1.21
C LEU A 7 -7.09 -12.00 0.28
N ALA A 8 -8.17 -11.72 1.01
CA ALA A 8 -8.13 -11.75 2.47
C ALA A 8 -8.44 -13.17 2.94
N GLU A 9 -7.42 -14.00 3.12
CA GLU A 9 -7.54 -15.42 3.50
C GLU A 9 -8.38 -15.62 4.77
N SER A 10 -8.30 -14.69 5.73
CA SER A 10 -9.07 -14.74 6.98
C SER A 10 -10.57 -14.50 6.81
N ARG A 11 -11.00 -13.92 5.68
CA ARG A 11 -12.40 -13.52 5.45
C ARG A 11 -13.02 -14.17 4.20
N ASN A 12 -12.23 -14.91 3.42
CA ASN A 12 -12.64 -15.49 2.13
C ASN A 12 -13.22 -14.43 1.17
N LEU A 13 -12.67 -13.22 1.23
CA LEU A 13 -13.10 -12.06 0.46
C LEU A 13 -12.13 -11.79 -0.67
N TYR A 14 -12.68 -11.55 -1.85
CA TYR A 14 -11.98 -10.93 -2.95
C TYR A 14 -12.03 -9.41 -2.76
N ILE A 15 -10.87 -8.76 -2.72
CA ILE A 15 -10.75 -7.31 -2.58
C ILE A 15 -10.68 -6.70 -3.98
N PHE A 16 -11.55 -5.75 -4.28
CA PHE A 16 -11.50 -5.02 -5.55
C PHE A 16 -10.43 -3.91 -5.50
N ALA A 17 -9.81 -3.63 -6.65
CA ALA A 17 -8.73 -2.65 -6.73
C ALA A 17 -9.12 -1.23 -6.28
N ASP A 18 -10.38 -0.83 -6.46
CA ASP A 18 -10.91 0.47 -6.04
C ASP A 18 -11.27 0.53 -4.55
N GLU A 19 -11.29 -0.60 -3.85
CA GLU A 19 -11.38 -0.65 -2.39
C GLU A 19 -10.02 -0.37 -1.74
N LEU A 20 -8.95 -0.26 -2.53
CA LEU A 20 -7.60 -0.04 -2.05
C LEU A 20 -7.05 1.29 -2.56
N HIS A 21 -6.39 2.03 -1.68
CA HIS A 21 -5.57 3.17 -2.07
C HIS A 21 -4.34 3.33 -1.18
N LEU A 22 -3.26 3.84 -1.77
CA LEU A 22 -2.02 4.15 -1.07
C LEU A 22 -2.05 5.59 -0.56
N GLY A 23 -1.71 5.78 0.71
CA GLY A 23 -1.55 7.06 1.37
C GLY A 23 -2.67 8.04 1.05
N MET A 24 -2.37 9.13 0.34
CA MET A 24 -3.31 10.22 0.03
C MET A 24 -4.38 9.90 -1.03
N GLY A 25 -4.85 8.65 -1.14
CA GLY A 25 -5.91 8.27 -2.09
C GLY A 25 -5.40 7.79 -3.45
N CYS A 26 -4.13 7.38 -3.56
CA CYS A 26 -3.56 6.93 -4.82
C CYS A 26 -4.04 5.52 -5.19
N PRO A 27 -4.64 5.31 -6.37
CA PRO A 27 -5.14 3.99 -6.79
C PRO A 27 -4.02 3.03 -7.21
N ALA A 28 -4.34 1.76 -7.45
CA ALA A 28 -3.40 0.84 -8.06
C ALA A 28 -3.04 1.29 -9.49
N ASN A 29 -1.75 1.26 -9.84
CA ASN A 29 -1.29 1.60 -11.19
C ASN A 29 -1.52 0.44 -12.16
N TRP A 30 -1.30 -0.80 -11.68
CA TRP A 30 -1.47 -2.02 -12.47
C TRP A 30 -2.40 -2.98 -11.75
N ILE A 31 -3.44 -3.42 -12.46
CA ILE A 31 -4.46 -4.33 -11.95
C ILE A 31 -4.36 -5.62 -12.74
N HIS A 32 -3.80 -6.65 -12.12
CA HIS A 32 -3.78 -8.01 -12.66
C HIS A 32 -4.79 -8.89 -11.91
N THR A 33 -5.15 -10.03 -12.48
CA THR A 33 -6.14 -10.96 -11.90
C THR A 33 -5.84 -11.35 -10.46
N TYR A 34 -4.56 -11.48 -10.11
CA TYR A 34 -4.09 -12.00 -8.82
C TYR A 34 -3.16 -11.05 -8.06
N VAL A 35 -2.88 -9.87 -8.60
CA VAL A 35 -1.99 -8.90 -7.97
C VAL A 35 -2.31 -7.48 -8.43
N TYR A 36 -2.33 -6.55 -7.48
CA TYR A 36 -2.41 -5.13 -7.75
C TYR A 36 -1.09 -4.48 -7.38
N GLU A 37 -0.57 -3.62 -8.26
CA GLU A 37 0.72 -2.94 -8.04
C GLU A 37 0.52 -1.44 -7.89
N PHE A 38 1.11 -0.90 -6.82
CA PHE A 38 1.24 0.51 -6.56
C PHE A 38 2.71 0.89 -6.77
N ILE A 39 2.95 1.61 -7.87
CA ILE A 39 4.25 2.07 -8.34
C ILE A 39 4.21 3.59 -8.39
N TYR A 40 4.68 4.20 -7.31
CA TYR A 40 4.77 5.64 -7.12
C TYR A 40 6.19 6.05 -6.75
N LEU A 41 6.54 7.31 -7.04
CA LEU A 41 7.79 7.88 -6.57
C LEU A 41 7.72 8.06 -5.05
N VAL A 42 8.87 7.97 -4.38
CA VAL A 42 8.96 8.04 -2.91
C VAL A 42 8.56 9.38 -2.30
N HIS A 43 8.31 10.40 -3.13
CA HIS A 43 7.79 11.71 -2.74
C HIS A 43 6.32 11.92 -3.11
N ASP A 44 5.70 10.95 -3.78
CA ASP A 44 4.29 10.98 -4.18
C ASP A 44 3.41 10.26 -3.15
N CYS A 45 2.10 10.43 -3.29
CA CYS A 45 1.07 9.67 -2.55
C CYS A 45 1.16 9.74 -1.02
N GLY A 46 1.92 10.67 -0.46
CA GLY A 46 2.09 10.80 0.98
C GLY A 46 3.15 9.87 1.56
N ILE A 47 3.99 9.27 0.70
CA ILE A 47 5.13 8.48 1.15
C ILE A 47 6.12 9.41 1.88
N ARG A 48 6.41 9.07 3.13
CA ARG A 48 7.29 9.85 4.01
C ARG A 48 8.67 9.21 4.01
N THR A 49 9.69 10.02 3.70
CA THR A 49 11.09 9.60 3.78
C THR A 49 11.71 10.14 5.07
N ARG A 50 12.41 9.30 5.82
CA ARG A 50 13.17 9.64 7.03
C ARG A 50 14.59 9.12 6.91
N VAL A 51 15.56 9.93 7.29
CA VAL A 51 16.97 9.49 7.41
C VAL A 51 17.14 8.83 8.77
N ILE A 52 17.54 7.55 8.81
CA ILE A 52 17.74 6.81 10.08
C ILE A 52 19.22 6.60 10.41
N SER A 53 20.11 6.68 9.42
CA SER A 53 21.57 6.73 9.57
C SER A 53 22.18 7.45 8.35
N GLU A 54 23.50 7.68 8.34
CA GLU A 54 24.17 8.36 7.22
C GLU A 54 23.90 7.72 5.85
N GLU A 55 23.70 6.40 5.80
CA GLU A 55 23.54 5.64 4.57
C GLU A 55 22.16 5.02 4.40
N THR A 56 21.30 5.09 5.42
CA THR A 56 20.00 4.41 5.42
C THR A 56 18.83 5.37 5.45
N LEU A 57 17.96 5.24 4.45
CA LEU A 57 16.68 5.90 4.35
C LEU A 57 15.56 4.93 4.72
N LEU A 58 14.58 5.43 5.46
CA LEU A 58 13.33 4.76 5.79
C LEU A 58 12.18 5.45 5.03
N PHE A 59 11.43 4.67 4.29
CA PHE A 59 10.20 5.08 3.61
C PHE A 59 9.00 4.51 4.36
N GLN A 60 8.01 5.35 4.64
CA GLN A 60 6.81 4.98 5.37
C GLN A 60 5.58 5.49 4.64
N THR A 61 4.56 4.65 4.54
CA THR A 61 3.26 4.99 3.96
C THR A 61 2.20 4.05 4.51
N GLU A 62 0.95 4.33 4.19
CA GLU A 62 -0.20 3.52 4.57
C GLU A 62 -0.88 2.96 3.32
N LEU A 63 -1.44 1.76 3.44
CA LEU A 63 -2.40 1.21 2.50
C LEU A 63 -3.76 1.18 3.18
N TYR A 64 -4.75 1.79 2.55
CA TYR A 64 -6.11 1.88 3.05
C TYR A 64 -7.00 0.91 2.31
N PHE A 65 -7.70 0.07 3.06
CA PHE A 65 -8.79 -0.76 2.58
C PHE A 65 -10.12 -0.15 3.02
N THR A 66 -10.94 0.26 2.05
CA THR A 66 -12.29 0.78 2.27
C THR A 66 -13.29 -0.15 1.56
N PRO A 67 -13.92 -1.07 2.29
CA PRO A 67 -14.84 -2.03 1.70
C PRO A 67 -16.09 -1.34 1.14
N ARG A 68 -16.58 -1.84 0.01
CA ARG A 68 -17.87 -1.43 -0.56
C ARG A 68 -19.06 -1.89 0.29
N ASN A 69 -18.90 -3.01 0.98
CA ASN A 69 -19.93 -3.57 1.87
C ASN A 69 -19.72 -3.10 3.32
N ILE A 70 -20.81 -2.65 3.95
CA ILE A 70 -20.84 -2.14 5.33
C ILE A 70 -20.54 -3.24 6.36
N ASP A 71 -20.63 -4.51 5.96
CA ASP A 71 -20.30 -5.66 6.82
C ASP A 71 -18.81 -5.74 7.21
N HIS A 72 -17.95 -4.95 6.56
CA HIS A 72 -16.53 -4.87 6.88
C HIS A 72 -16.14 -3.45 7.27
N ASN A 73 -15.30 -3.37 8.30
CA ASN A 73 -14.74 -2.09 8.70
C ASN A 73 -13.57 -1.71 7.78
N PRO A 74 -13.40 -0.42 7.48
CA PRO A 74 -12.17 0.08 6.87
C PRO A 74 -10.94 -0.32 7.69
N GLU A 75 -9.84 -0.58 6.99
CA GLU A 75 -8.58 -1.03 7.60
C GLU A 75 -7.42 -0.19 7.06
N GLU A 76 -6.49 0.16 7.94
CA GLU A 76 -5.26 0.88 7.60
C GLU A 76 -4.07 -0.04 7.89
N ILE A 77 -3.24 -0.26 6.87
CA ILE A 77 -2.07 -1.13 6.93
C ILE A 77 -0.83 -0.25 6.79
N HIS A 78 -0.01 -0.21 7.84
CA HIS A 78 1.24 0.54 7.84
C HIS A 78 2.30 -0.22 7.04
N LEU A 79 2.95 0.47 6.10
CA LEU A 79 3.99 -0.06 5.25
C LEU A 79 5.30 0.68 5.49
N GLU A 80 6.37 -0.08 5.64
CA GLU A 80 7.72 0.44 5.82
C GLU A 80 8.69 -0.27 4.90
N CYS A 81 9.65 0.49 4.36
CA CYS A 81 10.73 -0.02 3.55
C CYS A 81 11.99 0.79 3.84
N SER A 82 13.15 0.15 3.89
CA SER A 82 14.43 0.84 3.98
C SER A 82 15.28 0.63 2.74
N ALA A 83 16.07 1.65 2.39
CA ALA A 83 17.11 1.54 1.38
C ALA A 83 18.44 2.02 1.98
N SER A 84 19.49 1.26 1.73
CA SER A 84 20.86 1.64 2.11
C SER A 84 21.69 1.87 0.86
N SER A 85 22.50 2.92 0.84
CA SER A 85 23.52 3.11 -0.19
C SER A 85 24.79 2.39 0.25
N VAL A 86 24.96 1.14 -0.17
CA VAL A 86 26.23 0.41 -0.05
C VAL A 86 27.02 0.60 -1.34
#